data_AF-A0A7W7RUP2-F1
#
_entry.id   AF-A0A7W7RUP2-F1
#
_cell.length_a   1.000
_cell.length_b   1.000
_cell.length_c   1.000
_cell.angle_alpha   90.00
_cell.angle_beta   90.00
_cell.angle_gamma   90.00
#
_symmetry.space_group_name_H-M   'P 1'
#
loop_
_entity.id
_entity.type
_entity.pdbx_description
1 polymer ?
#
loop_
_entity_poly.entity_id
_entity_poly.type
_entity_poly.pdbx_seq_one_letter_code
_entity_poly.pdbx_strand_id
1 'polypeptide(L)' 'MFVHPDSRGQGIARALLTDMVADWPAAWLITSTEAPAAGLYRNMGWREAGHLAGSSRLPLAVFTHRSNR' A
#
# COMPACT_ATOMS: atom_id res chain seq x y z
N MET A 1 7.32 -0.11 -2.63
CA MET A 1 7.56 -1.51 -3.06
C MET A 1 7.38 -1.58 -4.57
N PHE A 2 8.24 -2.31 -5.26
CA PHE A 2 8.21 -2.44 -6.71
C PHE A 2 8.34 -3.91 -7.09
N VAL A 3 7.60 -4.33 -8.12
CA VAL A 3 7.67 -5.68 -8.71
C VAL A 3 8.01 -5.52 -10.18
N HIS A 4 8.98 -6.29 -10.66
CA HIS A 4 9.38 -6.30 -12.06
C HIS A 4 8.16 -6.52 -12.97
N PRO A 5 8.01 -5.81 -14.11
CA PRO A 5 6.85 -5.93 -14.99
C PRO A 5 6.48 -7.37 -15.34
N ASP A 6 7.47 -8.19 -15.70
CA ASP A 6 7.26 -9.59 -16.11
C ASP A 6 6.87 -10.53 -14.96
N SER A 7 6.95 -10.06 -13.72
CA SER A 7 6.57 -10.82 -12.53
C SER A 7 5.25 -10.32 -11.90
N ARG A 8 4.57 -9.38 -12.56
CA ARG A 8 3.27 -8.86 -12.08
C ARG A 8 2.15 -9.91 -12.26
N GLY A 9 1.05 -9.73 -11.54
CA GLY A 9 -0.10 -10.63 -11.60
C GLY A 9 0.04 -11.93 -10.80
N GLN A 10 1.22 -12.21 -10.25
CA GLN A 10 1.50 -13.45 -9.49
C GLN A 10 1.36 -13.31 -7.97
N GLY A 11 0.79 -12.21 -7.49
CA GLY A 11 0.59 -11.98 -6.04
C GLY A 11 1.86 -11.61 -5.25
N ILE A 12 3.02 -11.43 -5.90
CA ILE A 12 4.31 -11.10 -5.25
C ILE A 12 4.20 -9.89 -4.31
N ALA A 13 3.58 -8.81 -4.78
CA ALA A 13 3.39 -7.60 -3.97
C ALA A 13 2.56 -7.86 -2.70
N ARG A 14 1.51 -8.70 -2.81
CA ARG A 14 0.70 -9.09 -1.66
C ARG A 14 1.52 -9.88 -0.66
N ALA A 15 2.25 -10.90 -1.13
CA ALA A 15 3.09 -11.74 -0.28
C ALA A 15 4.15 -10.93 0.46
N LEU A 16 4.91 -10.09 -0.27
CA LEU A 16 5.93 -9.23 0.31
C LEU A 16 5.34 -8.26 1.35
N LEU A 17 4.23 -7.58 1.03
CA LEU A 17 3.65 -6.63 1.96
C LEU A 17 3.12 -7.32 3.22
N THR A 18 2.44 -8.46 3.07
CA THR A 18 1.94 -9.25 4.22
C THR A 18 3.09 -9.67 5.13
N ASP A 19 4.18 -10.18 4.57
CA ASP A 19 5.37 -10.60 5.32
C ASP A 19 6.02 -9.41 6.04
N MET A 20 6.23 -8.29 5.33
CA MET A 20 6.83 -7.08 5.88
C MET A 20 6.07 -6.49 7.08
N VAL A 21 4.74 -6.67 7.16
CA VAL A 21 3.92 -6.13 8.25
C VAL A 21 3.46 -7.18 9.26
N ALA A 22 3.86 -8.45 9.11
CA ALA A 22 3.30 -9.57 9.88
C ALA A 22 3.45 -9.40 11.40
N ASP A 23 4.57 -8.82 11.85
CA ASP A 23 4.89 -8.64 13.27
C ASP A 23 4.66 -7.23 13.80
N TRP A 24 4.04 -6.37 12.98
CA TRP A 24 3.74 -5.00 13.37
C TRP A 24 2.24 -4.84 13.69
N PRO A 25 1.89 -4.35 14.90
CA PRO A 25 0.48 -4.11 15.25
C PRO A 25 -0.14 -2.98 14.41
N ALA A 26 0.70 -2.10 13.86
CA ALA A 26 0.32 -1.04 12.94
C ALA A 26 1.42 -0.80 11.91
N ALA A 27 1.03 -0.46 10.69
CA ALA A 27 1.93 -0.06 9.62
C ALA A 27 1.31 1.08 8.80
N TRP A 28 2.15 1.86 8.14
CA TRP A 28 1.72 2.90 7.21
C TRP A 28 2.65 2.97 6.00
N LEU A 29 2.13 3.48 4.90
CA LEU A 29 2.89 3.75 3.69
C LEU A 29 2.29 4.94 2.95
N ILE A 30 3.05 5.50 2.00
CA ILE A 30 2.58 6.54 1.10
C ILE A 30 2.56 5.97 -0.32
N THR A 31 1.49 6.24 -1.05
CA THR A 31 1.43 5.95 -2.49
C THR A 31 0.57 6.98 -3.21
N SER A 32 0.69 7.02 -4.54
CA SER A 32 -0.27 7.78 -5.34
C SER A 32 -1.63 7.06 -5.31
N THR A 33 -2.71 7.81 -5.14
CA THR A 33 -4.08 7.28 -5.17
C THR A 33 -4.46 6.72 -6.55
N GLU A 34 -3.74 7.11 -7.59
CA GLU A 34 -3.90 6.66 -8.98
C GLU A 34 -3.01 5.47 -9.35
N ALA A 35 -2.06 5.09 -8.48
CA ALA A 35 -1.19 3.94 -8.76
C ALA A 35 -1.94 2.61 -8.57
N PRO A 36 -1.62 1.55 -9.34
CA PRO A 36 -2.19 0.21 -9.12
C PRO A 36 -2.03 -0.32 -7.69
N ALA A 37 -0.98 0.13 -6.99
CA ALA A 37 -0.72 -0.21 -5.60
C ALA A 37 -1.84 0.27 -4.65
N ALA A 38 -2.50 1.41 -4.92
CA ALA A 38 -3.59 1.89 -4.09
C ALA A 38 -4.78 0.91 -4.08
N GLY A 39 -5.11 0.32 -5.23
CA GLY A 39 -6.12 -0.75 -5.33
C GLY A 39 -5.72 -2.00 -4.54
N LEU A 40 -4.45 -2.42 -4.65
CA LEU A 40 -3.92 -3.54 -3.86
C LEU A 40 -4.08 -3.30 -2.36
N TYR A 41 -3.68 -2.13 -1.85
CA TYR A 41 -3.74 -1.81 -0.42
C TYR A 41 -5.18 -1.84 0.10
N ARG A 42 -6.13 -1.22 -0.63
CA ARG A 42 -7.56 -1.26 -0.30
C ARG A 42 -8.09 -2.69 -0.24
N ASN A 43 -7.74 -3.53 -1.23
CA ASN A 43 -8.13 -4.96 -1.26
C ASN A 43 -7.50 -5.79 -0.14
N MET A 44 -6.38 -5.34 0.43
CA MET A 44 -5.72 -5.96 1.59
C MET A 44 -6.21 -5.41 2.93
N GLY A 45 -7.25 -4.56 2.93
CA GLY A 45 -7.84 -4.01 4.16
C GLY A 45 -7.12 -2.78 4.72
N TRP A 46 -6.15 -2.21 3.99
CA TRP A 46 -5.54 -0.94 4.36
C TRP A 46 -6.54 0.20 4.15
N ARG A 47 -6.47 1.21 5.01
CA ARG A 47 -7.36 2.39 4.97
C ARG A 47 -6.58 3.63 4.60
N GLU A 48 -7.17 4.44 3.72
CA GLU A 48 -6.66 5.76 3.40
C GLU A 48 -6.89 6.70 4.59
N ALA A 49 -5.81 7.25 5.16
CA ALA A 49 -5.87 8.11 6.34
C ALA A 49 -5.89 9.60 5.98
N GLY A 50 -5.48 9.95 4.77
CA GLY A 50 -5.51 11.33 4.27
C GLY A 50 -4.56 11.57 3.11
N HIS A 51 -4.78 12.69 2.43
CA HIS A 51 -3.93 13.15 1.33
C HIS A 51 -2.72 13.94 1.86
N LEU A 52 -1.59 13.83 1.16
CA LEU A 52 -0.42 14.66 1.42
C LEU A 52 -0.56 16.00 0.70
N ALA A 53 -0.47 17.09 1.45
CA ALA A 53 -0.46 18.44 0.92
C ALA A 53 0.75 18.67 -0.01
N GLY A 54 0.58 19.53 -1.02
CA GLY A 54 1.66 19.90 -1.95
C GLY A 54 1.95 18.89 -3.07
N SER A 55 1.23 17.77 -3.13
CA SER A 55 1.40 16.74 -4.16
C SER A 55 0.59 16.99 -5.44
N SER A 56 0.62 18.23 -5.96
CA SER A 56 -0.28 18.67 -7.05
C SER A 56 -0.11 17.94 -8.39
N ARG A 57 1.05 17.31 -8.63
CA ARG A 57 1.32 16.54 -9.86
C ARG A 57 0.99 15.05 -9.74
N LEU A 58 0.92 14.52 -8.53
CA LEU A 58 0.74 13.11 -8.23
C LEU A 58 -0.03 13.04 -6.91
N PRO A 59 -1.35 12.81 -6.92
CA PRO A 59 -2.12 12.82 -5.68
C PRO A 59 -1.62 11.70 -4.78
N LEU A 60 -0.95 12.05 -3.68
CA LEU A 60 -0.40 11.11 -2.71
C LEU A 60 -1.32 10.97 -1.50
N ALA A 61 -1.47 9.75 -1.00
CA ALA A 61 -2.18 9.47 0.24
C ALA A 61 -1.36 8.58 1.18
N VAL A 62 -1.60 8.75 2.48
CA VAL A 62 -1.15 7.82 3.51
C VAL A 62 -2.15 6.68 3.61
N PHE A 63 -1.69 5.44 3.49
CA PHE A 63 -2.44 4.24 3.79
C PHE A 63 -1.98 3.67 5.13
N THR A 64 -2.92 3.20 5.93
CA THR A 64 -2.67 2.63 7.26
C THR A 64 -3.26 1.24 7.37
N HIS A 65 -2.58 0.38 8.11
CA HIS A 65 -3.02 -0.97 8.45
C HIS A 65 -2.89 -1.17 9.95
N ARG A 66 -3.87 -1.88 10.52
CA ARG A 66 -3.88 -2.33 11.91
C ARG A 66 -4.08 -3.84 11.88
N SER A 67 -3.21 -4.56 12.59
CA SER A 67 -3.39 -6.00 12.78
C SER A 67 -4.33 -6.21 13.96
N ASN A 68 -5.28 -7.14 13.82
CA ASN A 68 -6.24 -7.51 14.86
C ASN A 68 -5.68 -8.55 15.86
N ARG A 69 -4.36 -8.61 16.07
CA ARG A 69 -3.79 -9.51 17.09
C ARG A 69 -4.28 -9.14 18.49
#